data_AF-A0A7S1V3R1-F1
#
_entry.id   AF-A0A7S1V3R1-F1
#
_cell.length_a   1.000
_cell.length_b   1.000
_cell.length_c   1.000
_cell.angle_alpha   90.00
_cell.angle_beta   90.00
_cell.angle_gamma   90.00
#
_symmetry.space_group_name_H-M   'P 1'
#
loop_
_entity.id
_entity.type
_entity.pdbx_description
1 polymer ?
#
loop_
_entity_poly.entity_id
_entity_poly.type
_entity_poly.pdbx_seq_one_letter_code
_entity_poly.pdbx_strand_id
1 'polypeptide(L)'
;VVPKPAPRKVVPKPAPRKVVPKPAPKKVVPKPAPRMKKAPRGVPSIARWRKNRDGSVTGFISGSPNFSEGERITTSPIATGDIGAGQVVKTGSGSSYFLV
;
A
#
# COMPACT_ATOMS: atom_id res chain seq x y z
N VAL A 1 -62.29 -20.85 21.35
CA VAL A 1 -61.94 -21.08 19.93
C VAL A 1 -61.57 -19.74 19.29
N VAL A 2 -60.30 -19.65 18.89
CA VAL A 2 -59.65 -18.84 17.84
C VAL A 2 -59.86 -17.30 17.80
N PRO A 3 -58.77 -16.51 17.94
CA PRO A 3 -58.76 -15.09 17.61
C PRO A 3 -58.75 -14.90 16.09
N LYS A 4 -59.49 -13.93 15.56
CA LYS A 4 -59.31 -13.51 14.16
C LYS A 4 -59.66 -12.04 13.92
N PRO A 5 -58.71 -11.11 14.12
CA PRO A 5 -58.77 -9.80 13.50
C PRO A 5 -58.41 -9.91 12.01
N ALA A 6 -59.29 -9.36 11.18
CA ALA A 6 -59.22 -9.27 9.72
C ALA A 6 -57.97 -8.50 9.22
N PRO A 7 -57.55 -8.72 7.95
CA PRO A 7 -56.24 -8.30 7.44
C PRO A 7 -56.11 -6.78 7.29
N ARG A 8 -54.93 -6.27 7.65
CA ARG A 8 -54.53 -4.87 7.54
C ARG A 8 -54.63 -4.38 6.10
N LYS A 9 -55.29 -3.23 5.98
CA LYS A 9 -55.41 -2.36 4.81
C LYS A 9 -54.06 -2.16 4.14
N VAL A 10 -53.90 -2.73 2.94
CA VAL A 10 -52.80 -2.42 2.02
C VAL A 10 -53.00 -0.98 1.55
N VAL A 11 -52.06 -0.11 1.89
CA VAL A 11 -51.92 1.19 1.24
C VAL A 11 -50.48 1.27 0.69
N PRO A 12 -50.29 1.64 -0.58
CA PRO A 12 -49.03 1.43 -1.29
C PRO A 12 -47.93 2.36 -0.75
N LYS A 13 -46.71 1.82 -0.65
CA LYS A 13 -45.50 2.58 -0.37
C LYS A 13 -45.29 3.61 -1.48
N PRO A 14 -45.29 4.92 -1.20
CA PRO A 14 -44.89 5.91 -2.19
C PRO A 14 -43.38 5.80 -2.40
N ALA A 15 -42.95 5.32 -3.57
CA ALA A 15 -41.65 5.70 -4.10
C ALA A 15 -41.83 7.09 -4.73
N PRO A 16 -41.14 8.10 -4.22
CA PRO A 16 -40.14 8.73 -5.08
C PRO A 16 -38.98 9.35 -4.29
N ARG A 17 -37.74 9.09 -4.71
CA ARG A 17 -36.70 10.13 -4.71
C ARG A 17 -35.52 9.66 -5.55
N LYS A 18 -35.38 10.34 -6.68
CA LYS A 18 -34.16 10.55 -7.45
C LYS A 18 -32.99 10.77 -6.47
N VAL A 19 -32.09 9.78 -6.32
CA VAL A 19 -30.89 9.93 -5.49
C VAL A 19 -29.71 10.28 -6.39
N VAL A 20 -29.51 11.58 -6.63
CA VAL A 20 -28.19 12.14 -6.98
C VAL A 20 -28.24 13.61 -6.51
N PRO A 21 -27.20 14.23 -5.92
CA PRO A 21 -25.83 13.79 -5.61
C PRO A 21 -25.44 13.92 -4.11
N LYS A 22 -24.43 13.19 -3.64
CA LYS A 22 -23.66 13.56 -2.43
C LYS A 22 -22.17 13.58 -2.78
N PRO A 23 -21.40 14.63 -2.40
CA PRO A 23 -20.09 14.90 -2.97
C PRO A 23 -19.06 13.87 -2.50
N ALA A 24 -18.16 13.45 -3.39
CA ALA A 24 -16.89 12.87 -2.96
C ALA A 24 -16.09 13.95 -2.22
N PRO A 25 -15.80 13.78 -0.92
CA PRO A 25 -14.41 13.77 -0.48
C PRO A 25 -14.24 12.88 0.78
N LYS A 26 -13.18 12.11 0.92
CA LYS A 26 -11.83 12.63 1.16
C LYS A 26 -10.87 11.78 0.36
N LYS A 27 -10.19 12.42 -0.60
CA LYS A 27 -8.78 12.13 -0.85
C LYS A 27 -8.15 12.11 0.54
N VAL A 28 -7.88 10.93 1.08
CA VAL A 28 -6.97 10.79 2.20
C VAL A 28 -5.69 11.34 1.61
N VAL A 29 -5.44 12.63 1.82
CA VAL A 29 -4.16 13.24 1.52
C VAL A 29 -3.23 12.36 2.33
N PRO A 30 -2.42 11.48 1.69
CA PRO A 30 -1.47 10.74 2.48
C PRO A 30 -0.64 11.84 3.13
N LYS A 31 -0.70 11.89 4.47
CA LYS A 31 0.18 12.72 5.30
C LYS A 31 1.53 12.68 4.60
N PRO A 32 2.13 13.84 4.20
CA PRO A 32 3.31 13.82 3.38
C PRO A 32 4.27 12.86 4.04
N ALA A 33 4.46 11.70 3.42
CA ALA A 33 5.45 10.75 3.90
C ALA A 33 6.72 11.59 3.98
N PRO A 34 7.51 11.46 5.07
CA PRO A 34 8.80 12.17 5.15
C PRO A 34 9.44 12.02 3.78
N ARG A 35 9.83 13.14 3.16
CA ARG A 35 10.32 13.19 1.78
C ARG A 35 11.56 12.31 1.72
N MET A 36 11.34 11.00 1.60
CA MET A 36 12.36 9.99 1.40
C MET A 36 13.06 10.47 0.15
N LYS A 37 14.38 10.59 0.24
CA LYS A 37 15.22 10.97 -0.88
C LYS A 37 14.71 10.20 -2.11
N LYS A 38 14.47 10.89 -3.23
CA LYS A 38 13.90 10.20 -4.39
C LYS A 38 14.90 9.15 -4.84
N ALA A 39 14.44 7.93 -5.04
CA ALA A 39 15.25 6.88 -5.65
C ALA A 39 15.83 7.39 -6.97
N PRO A 40 17.09 7.07 -7.28
CA PRO A 40 17.62 7.22 -8.62
C PRO A 40 16.71 6.54 -9.65
N ARG A 41 16.59 7.12 -10.84
CA ARG A 41 15.70 6.58 -11.89
C ARG A 41 16.15 5.16 -12.25
N GLY A 42 15.22 4.20 -12.23
CA GLY A 42 15.48 2.80 -12.55
C GLY A 42 16.01 1.94 -11.39
N VAL A 43 16.26 2.52 -10.21
CA VAL A 43 16.65 1.76 -9.01
C VAL A 43 15.42 1.59 -8.10
N PRO A 44 14.98 0.36 -7.82
CA PRO A 44 13.88 0.12 -6.89
C PRO A 44 14.24 0.60 -5.48
N SER A 45 13.27 1.18 -4.78
CA SER A 45 13.42 1.60 -3.38
C SER A 45 12.93 0.53 -2.44
N ILE A 46 13.62 0.32 -1.33
CA ILE A 46 13.16 -0.52 -0.23
C ILE A 46 12.92 0.37 0.99
N ALA A 47 11.68 0.44 1.44
CA ALA A 47 11.24 1.16 2.63
C ALA A 47 11.12 0.24 3.86
N ARG A 48 11.23 0.83 5.05
CA ARG A 48 11.07 0.14 6.36
C ARG A 48 11.87 -1.16 6.40
N TRP A 49 13.09 -1.09 5.89
CA TRP A 49 13.95 -2.23 5.71
C TRP A 49 14.69 -2.57 7.01
N ARG A 50 15.15 -3.81 7.09
CA ARG A 50 16.01 -4.31 8.16
C ARG A 50 17.12 -5.17 7.58
N LYS A 51 18.31 -5.05 8.13
CA LYS A 51 19.43 -5.95 7.81
C LYS A 51 19.30 -7.22 8.65
N ASN A 52 19.40 -8.37 7.99
CA ASN A 52 19.42 -9.68 8.63
C ASN A 52 20.87 -10.11 8.94
N ARG A 53 21.05 -11.15 9.77
CA ARG A 53 22.37 -11.61 10.23
C ARG A 53 23.24 -12.19 9.11
N ASP A 54 22.60 -12.75 8.09
CA ASP A 54 23.20 -13.25 6.85
C ASP A 54 23.63 -12.12 5.88
N GLY A 55 23.37 -10.85 6.22
CA GLY A 55 23.66 -9.70 5.38
C GLY A 55 22.59 -9.37 4.36
N SER A 56 21.49 -10.13 4.29
CA SER A 56 20.34 -9.78 3.45
C SER A 56 19.55 -8.60 4.02
N VAL A 57 18.74 -7.95 3.17
CA VAL A 57 17.85 -6.88 3.60
C VAL A 57 16.40 -7.27 3.30
N THR A 58 15.57 -7.26 4.34
CA THR A 58 14.12 -7.45 4.20
C THR A 58 13.42 -6.11 4.34
N GLY A 59 12.52 -5.78 3.42
CA GLY A 59 11.75 -4.53 3.48
C GLY A 59 10.63 -4.48 2.45
N PHE A 60 10.03 -3.30 2.29
CA PHE A 60 8.94 -3.07 1.35
C PHE A 60 9.46 -2.42 0.08
N ILE A 61 9.35 -3.08 -1.07
CA ILE A 61 9.87 -2.56 -2.34
C ILE A 61 8.84 -1.67 -3.05
N SER A 62 9.35 -0.64 -3.74
CA SER A 62 8.61 0.27 -4.59
C SER A 62 9.44 0.66 -5.81
N GLY A 63 8.80 0.94 -6.94
CA GLY A 63 9.45 1.36 -8.18
C GLY A 63 10.21 0.26 -8.91
N SER A 64 9.83 -1.01 -8.71
CA SER A 64 10.38 -2.15 -9.45
C SER A 64 9.39 -2.64 -10.51
N PRO A 65 9.83 -3.01 -11.73
CA PRO A 65 8.95 -3.66 -12.71
C PRO A 65 8.63 -5.12 -12.35
N ASN A 66 9.42 -5.73 -11.46
CA ASN A 66 9.31 -7.15 -11.12
C ASN A 66 8.49 -7.43 -9.86
N PHE A 67 8.21 -6.39 -9.06
CA PHE A 67 7.54 -6.51 -7.77
C PHE A 67 6.42 -5.49 -7.66
N SER A 68 5.37 -5.85 -6.92
CA SER A 68 4.26 -4.93 -6.66
C SER A 68 4.70 -3.80 -5.72
N GLU A 69 4.07 -2.64 -5.86
CA GLU A 69 4.29 -1.52 -4.96
C GLU A 69 3.94 -1.90 -3.51
N GLY A 70 4.89 -1.69 -2.59
CA GLY A 70 4.74 -2.05 -1.19
C GLY A 70 4.82 -3.55 -0.91
N GLU A 71 5.36 -4.35 -1.82
CA GLU A 71 5.55 -5.78 -1.60
C GLU A 71 6.69 -6.05 -0.61
N ARG A 72 6.49 -6.99 0.31
CA ARG A 72 7.55 -7.34 1.27
C ARG A 72 8.50 -8.35 0.64
N ILE A 73 9.72 -7.90 0.36
CA ILE A 73 10.77 -8.73 -0.23
C ILE A 73 11.95 -8.93 0.72
N THR A 74 12.70 -10.00 0.50
CA THR A 74 14.03 -10.20 1.08
C THR A 74 15.02 -10.25 -0.08
N THR A 75 16.00 -9.35 -0.06
CA THR A 75 17.07 -9.32 -1.06
C THR A 75 18.12 -10.38 -0.76
N SER A 76 19.02 -10.65 -1.71
CA SER A 76 20.26 -11.36 -1.41
C SER A 76 21.17 -10.51 -0.46
N PRO A 77 22.24 -11.10 0.11
CA PRO A 77 23.18 -10.35 0.92
C PRO A 77 23.71 -9.10 0.21
N ILE A 78 23.76 -7.98 0.92
CA ILE A 78 24.35 -6.75 0.40
C ILE A 78 25.85 -6.94 0.32
N ALA A 79 26.38 -6.89 -0.90
CA ALA A 79 27.79 -7.07 -1.20
C ALA A 79 28.54 -5.73 -1.27
N THR A 80 27.86 -4.64 -1.63
CA THR A 80 28.49 -3.32 -1.78
C THR A 80 27.54 -2.20 -1.37
N GLY A 81 28.10 -1.16 -0.76
CA GLY A 81 27.38 0.04 -0.34
C GLY A 81 27.04 0.07 1.15
N ASP A 82 26.81 1.27 1.66
CA ASP A 82 26.44 1.51 3.04
C ASP A 82 24.95 1.19 3.27
N ILE A 83 24.68 0.33 4.24
CA ILE A 83 23.31 -0.01 4.64
C ILE A 83 22.78 1.12 5.53
N GLY A 84 22.26 2.17 4.88
CA GLY A 84 21.74 3.36 5.53
C GLY A 84 20.58 3.99 4.76
N ALA A 85 19.72 4.74 5.46
CA ALA A 85 18.59 5.40 4.81
C ALA A 85 19.09 6.48 3.83
N GLY A 86 18.58 6.44 2.62
CA GLY A 86 19.00 7.28 1.51
C GLY A 86 20.24 6.79 0.75
N GLN A 87 20.68 5.55 0.96
CA GLN A 87 21.84 4.96 0.27
C GLN A 87 21.41 3.95 -0.79
N VAL A 88 22.19 3.86 -1.87
CA VAL A 88 22.05 2.78 -2.85
C VAL A 88 22.97 1.63 -2.42
N VAL A 89 22.39 0.45 -2.26
CA VAL A 89 23.11 -0.79 -1.95
C VAL A 89 23.04 -1.75 -3.13
N LYS A 90 24.08 -2.55 -3.32
CA LYS A 90 24.14 -3.59 -4.35
C LYS A 90 24.19 -4.97 -3.69
N THR A 91 23.28 -5.84 -4.10
CA THR A 91 23.25 -7.23 -3.65
C THR A 91 24.35 -8.04 -4.33
N GLY A 92 24.71 -9.19 -3.75
CA GLY A 92 25.62 -10.15 -4.37
C GLY A 92 25.15 -10.68 -5.73
N SER A 93 23.83 -10.65 -6.00
CA SER A 93 23.26 -10.97 -7.31
C SER A 93 23.44 -9.87 -8.37
N GLY A 94 24.01 -8.71 -7.99
CA GLY A 94 24.24 -7.58 -8.88
C GLY A 94 23.09 -6.56 -8.96
N SER A 95 21.95 -6.84 -8.32
CA SER A 95 20.81 -5.93 -8.27
C SER A 95 21.07 -4.76 -7.33
N SER A 96 20.68 -3.55 -7.74
CA SER A 96 20.84 -2.34 -6.93
C SER A 96 19.50 -1.93 -6.33
N TYR A 97 19.51 -1.49 -5.07
CA TYR A 97 18.33 -1.07 -4.34
C TYR A 97 18.61 0.21 -3.58
N PHE A 98 17.62 1.09 -3.50
CA PHE A 98 17.71 2.34 -2.77
C PHE A 98 17.00 2.21 -1.42
N LEU A 99 17.73 2.34 -0.33
CA LEU A 99 17.19 2.18 1.02
C LEU A 99 16.51 3.49 1.45
N VAL A 100 15.25 3.44 1.90
CA VAL A 100 14.47 4.62 2.33
C VAL A 100 13.81 4.49 3.69
#